data_AF-A0A2R6NF95-F1
#
_entry.id   AF-A0A2R6NF95-F1
#
_cell.length_a   1.000
_cell.length_b   1.000
_cell.length_c   1.000
_cell.angle_alpha   90.00
_cell.angle_beta   90.00
_cell.angle_gamma   90.00
#
_symmetry.space_group_name_H-M   'P 1'
#
loop_
_entity.id
_entity.type
_entity.pdbx_description
1 polymer ?
#
loop_
_entity_poly.entity_id
_entity_poly.type
_entity_poly.pdbx_seq_one_letter_code
_entity_poly.pdbx_strand_id
1 'polypeptide(L)'
;MAQAHFPPHSNFDLLGFFSPVNVSSESRARAFLWLCYHYYESTSPNLNPFGDQYSRRHPGQVPNLKYLSPEEVKLENTDTLEEKEWGLRMKKRRQILVGDGDNSAEIDAGVAKISRRKTDTSQKQRPLAGTSKFIKKRSPVDKASSSISKLNQDQLSEARRLRIINRLRAKEPTPEPEDFRTHLP
;
A
#
# COMPACT_ATOMS: atom_id res chain seq x y z
N MET A 1 -2.62 5.15 -35.92
CA MET A 1 -3.71 5.72 -35.11
C MET A 1 -3.13 6.79 -34.18
N ALA A 2 -2.42 6.44 -33.10
CA ALA A 2 -1.89 7.42 -32.14
C ALA A 2 -0.80 8.37 -32.72
N GLN A 3 0.09 7.88 -33.59
CA GLN A 3 1.19 8.66 -34.17
C GLN A 3 0.73 9.96 -34.87
N ALA A 4 -0.51 9.99 -35.40
CA ALA A 4 -1.05 11.16 -36.08
C ALA A 4 -1.30 12.35 -35.15
N HIS A 5 -1.36 12.11 -33.84
CA HIS A 5 -1.61 13.14 -32.83
C HIS A 5 -0.31 13.73 -32.25
N PHE A 6 0.86 13.22 -32.65
CA PHE A 6 2.15 13.77 -32.25
C PHE A 6 2.68 14.72 -33.34
N PRO A 7 3.51 15.72 -32.98
CA PRO A 7 4.08 16.65 -33.96
C PRO A 7 4.83 15.92 -35.07
N PRO A 8 4.76 16.39 -36.33
CA PRO A 8 5.55 15.82 -37.40
C PRO A 8 7.04 15.91 -37.04
N HIS A 9 7.76 14.79 -37.17
CA HIS A 9 9.20 14.63 -36.85
C HIS A 9 9.51 14.48 -35.35
N SER A 10 8.48 14.30 -34.52
CA SER A 10 8.62 13.72 -33.19
C SER A 10 9.11 12.27 -33.30
N ASN A 11 10.24 11.94 -32.68
CA ASN A 11 10.67 10.55 -32.45
C ASN A 11 9.89 9.89 -31.30
N PHE A 12 8.87 10.58 -30.77
CA PHE A 12 8.05 10.13 -29.67
C PHE A 12 6.76 9.49 -30.21
N ASP A 13 6.45 8.29 -29.71
CA ASP A 13 5.22 7.52 -29.97
C ASP A 13 4.58 7.13 -28.63
N LEU A 14 3.36 6.57 -28.67
CA LEU A 14 2.60 6.08 -27.53
C LEU A 14 3.42 5.15 -26.61
N LEU A 15 4.22 4.25 -27.17
CA LEU A 15 5.08 3.35 -26.40
C LEU A 15 6.18 4.11 -25.62
N GLY A 16 6.54 5.31 -26.08
CA GLY A 16 7.45 6.21 -25.40
C GLY A 16 6.94 6.65 -24.03
N PHE A 17 5.62 6.64 -23.77
CA PHE A 17 5.08 7.00 -22.45
C PHE A 17 5.52 6.07 -21.32
N PHE A 18 5.81 4.81 -21.65
CA PHE A 18 6.17 3.77 -20.70
C PHE A 18 7.67 3.44 -20.70
N SER A 19 8.42 4.08 -21.59
CA SER A 19 9.86 3.91 -21.72
C SER A 19 10.62 4.96 -20.88
N PRO A 20 11.88 4.69 -20.48
CA PRO A 20 12.72 5.68 -19.80
C PRO A 20 13.17 6.76 -20.80
N VAL A 21 12.30 7.75 -21.01
CA VAL A 21 12.49 8.90 -21.89
C VAL A 21 12.61 10.18 -21.07
N ASN A 22 13.35 11.15 -21.59
CA ASN A 22 13.58 12.46 -20.95
C ASN A 22 12.36 13.40 -21.12
N VAL A 23 11.16 12.88 -20.90
CA VAL A 23 9.90 13.63 -20.94
C VAL A 23 9.21 13.44 -19.59
N SER A 24 8.75 14.52 -18.98
CA SER A 24 8.17 14.48 -17.64
C SER A 24 6.98 13.54 -17.54
N SER A 25 6.92 12.73 -16.47
CA SER A 25 5.84 11.80 -16.17
C SER A 25 4.46 12.46 -16.21
N GLU A 26 4.35 13.69 -15.69
CA GLU A 26 3.12 14.48 -15.70
C GLU A 26 2.64 14.76 -17.13
N SER A 27 3.55 15.24 -18.00
CA SER A 27 3.20 15.54 -19.39
C SER A 27 2.85 14.27 -20.19
N ARG A 28 3.53 13.14 -19.93
CA ARG A 28 3.22 11.84 -20.54
C ARG A 28 1.83 11.35 -20.11
N ALA A 29 1.52 11.43 -18.82
CA ALA A 29 0.22 11.05 -18.28
C ALA A 29 -0.91 11.91 -18.87
N ARG A 30 -0.70 13.23 -18.96
CA ARG A 30 -1.66 14.15 -19.55
C ARG A 30 -1.91 13.85 -21.04
N ALA A 31 -0.86 13.60 -21.81
CA ALA A 31 -0.98 13.23 -23.22
C ALA A 31 -1.67 11.87 -23.43
N PHE A 32 -1.36 10.89 -22.57
CA PHE A 32 -2.05 9.59 -22.58
C PHE A 32 -3.55 9.72 -22.28
N LEU A 33 -3.92 10.46 -21.22
CA LEU A 33 -5.33 10.70 -20.88
C LEU A 33 -6.05 11.49 -21.96
N TRP A 34 -5.36 12.44 -22.59
CA TRP A 34 -5.89 13.16 -23.74
C TRP A 34 -6.22 12.20 -24.88
N LEU A 35 -5.34 11.24 -25.22
CA LEU A 35 -5.59 10.24 -26.25
C LEU A 35 -6.76 9.33 -25.89
N CYS A 36 -6.83 8.85 -24.65
CA CYS A 36 -7.96 8.05 -24.17
C CYS A 36 -9.28 8.81 -24.37
N TYR A 37 -9.36 10.05 -23.87
CA TYR A 37 -10.56 10.87 -24.06
C TYR A 37 -10.85 11.11 -25.54
N HIS A 38 -9.82 11.41 -26.34
CA HIS A 38 -9.99 11.64 -27.77
C HIS A 38 -10.52 10.42 -28.52
N TYR A 39 -10.21 9.19 -28.11
CA TYR A 39 -10.74 7.99 -28.80
C TYR A 39 -12.05 7.47 -28.20
N TYR A 40 -12.29 7.65 -26.90
CA TYR A 40 -13.49 7.13 -26.23
C TYR A 40 -14.63 8.13 -26.13
N GLU A 41 -14.33 9.44 -26.05
CA GLU A 41 -15.30 10.51 -25.74
C GLU A 41 -15.36 11.58 -26.85
N SER A 42 -14.75 11.33 -28.02
CA SER A 42 -14.59 12.32 -29.12
C SER A 42 -15.89 12.95 -29.63
N THR A 43 -17.01 12.26 -29.46
CA THR A 43 -18.32 12.69 -29.97
C THR A 43 -19.00 13.68 -29.03
N SER A 44 -18.47 13.86 -27.82
CA SER A 44 -19.03 14.81 -26.86
C SER A 44 -18.76 16.26 -27.29
N PRO A 45 -19.69 17.19 -27.06
CA PRO A 45 -19.51 18.61 -27.39
C PRO A 45 -18.48 19.30 -26.47
N ASN A 46 -17.95 18.59 -25.49
CA ASN A 46 -17.06 19.12 -24.48
C ASN A 46 -15.62 19.08 -24.95
N LEU A 47 -14.86 20.13 -24.61
CA LEU A 47 -13.42 20.16 -24.85
C LEU A 47 -12.73 19.10 -23.99
N ASN A 48 -11.69 18.48 -24.54
CA ASN A 48 -10.89 17.50 -23.83
C ASN A 48 -10.30 18.12 -22.54
N PRO A 49 -10.65 17.62 -21.34
CA PRO A 49 -10.23 18.20 -20.07
C PRO A 49 -8.72 18.10 -19.84
N PHE A 50 -8.07 17.15 -20.51
CA PHE A 50 -6.62 16.96 -20.47
C PHE A 50 -5.89 17.83 -21.50
N GLY A 51 -6.60 18.62 -22.30
CA GLY A 51 -6.03 19.56 -23.27
C GLY A 51 -5.34 20.74 -22.59
N ASP A 52 -4.20 21.16 -23.14
CA ASP A 52 -3.48 22.39 -22.81
C ASP A 52 -3.73 23.50 -23.86
N GLN A 53 -3.00 24.62 -23.79
CA GLN A 53 -3.14 25.67 -24.81
C GLN A 53 -2.66 25.20 -26.20
N TYR A 54 -1.66 24.32 -26.26
CA TYR A 54 -1.10 23.83 -27.52
C TYR A 54 -2.12 22.95 -28.27
N SER A 55 -2.66 21.93 -27.63
CA SER A 55 -3.66 21.00 -28.20
C SER A 55 -4.99 21.70 -28.54
N ARG A 56 -5.35 22.79 -27.85
CA ARG A 56 -6.49 23.64 -28.23
C ARG A 56 -6.25 24.44 -29.51
N ARG A 57 -5.00 24.87 -29.76
CA ARG A 57 -4.59 25.59 -30.98
C ARG A 57 -4.27 24.65 -32.14
N HIS A 58 -3.96 23.39 -31.85
CA HIS A 58 -3.65 22.35 -32.83
C HIS A 58 -4.66 21.20 -32.67
N PRO A 59 -5.87 21.33 -33.25
CA PRO A 59 -6.90 20.30 -33.16
C PRO A 59 -6.36 18.95 -33.62
N GLY A 60 -6.64 17.91 -32.84
CA GLY A 60 -6.13 16.58 -33.12
C GLY A 60 -4.66 16.37 -32.76
N GLN A 61 -4.00 17.26 -32.02
CA GLN A 61 -2.69 16.99 -31.42
C GLN A 61 -2.76 16.86 -29.91
N VAL A 62 -1.87 16.01 -29.37
CA VAL A 62 -1.70 15.86 -27.93
C VAL A 62 -1.18 17.15 -27.28
N PRO A 63 -1.39 17.33 -25.97
CA PRO A 63 -0.73 18.37 -25.20
C PRO A 63 0.78 18.38 -25.37
N ASN A 64 1.41 19.54 -25.18
CA ASN A 64 2.84 19.68 -25.39
C ASN A 64 3.64 18.82 -24.39
N LEU A 65 4.63 18.08 -24.88
CA LEU A 65 5.47 17.21 -24.08
C LEU A 65 6.62 18.02 -23.48
N LYS A 66 6.74 18.00 -22.14
CA LYS A 66 7.80 18.70 -21.42
C LYS A 66 9.04 17.83 -21.35
N TYR A 67 10.07 18.20 -22.11
CA TYR A 67 11.38 17.56 -22.01
C TYR A 67 12.11 18.02 -20.74
N LEU A 68 12.73 17.07 -20.06
CA LEU A 68 13.50 17.30 -18.84
C LEU A 68 14.98 17.09 -19.12
N SER A 69 15.82 17.88 -18.44
CA SER A 69 17.26 17.64 -18.42
C SER A 69 17.58 16.34 -17.66
N PRO A 70 18.75 15.72 -17.88
CA PRO A 70 19.16 14.51 -17.15
C PRO A 70 19.21 14.68 -15.63
N GLU A 71 19.42 15.91 -15.14
CA GLU A 71 19.40 16.23 -13.72
C GLU A 71 17.97 16.27 -13.17
N GLU A 72 17.05 16.92 -13.89
CA GLU A 72 15.63 16.98 -13.52
C GLU A 72 14.97 15.60 -13.54
N VAL A 73 15.31 14.73 -14.51
CA VAL A 73 14.80 13.35 -14.57
C VAL A 73 15.16 12.55 -13.32
N LYS A 74 16.35 12.78 -12.73
CA LYS A 74 16.78 12.08 -11.51
C LYS A 74 16.03 12.52 -10.27
N LEU A 75 15.56 13.77 -10.25
CA LEU A 75 14.75 14.32 -9.16
C LEU A 75 13.27 14.00 -9.32
N GLU A 76 12.83 13.69 -10.54
CA GLU A 76 11.44 13.33 -10.83
C GLU A 76 11.02 12.01 -10.15
N ASN A 77 9.85 11.99 -9.54
CA ASN A 77 9.25 10.80 -8.92
C ASN A 77 10.14 10.09 -7.87
N THR A 78 11.00 10.83 -7.17
CA THR A 78 11.76 10.28 -6.04
C THR A 78 10.92 10.34 -4.76
N ASP A 79 10.62 9.17 -4.18
CA ASP A 79 9.90 9.09 -2.90
C ASP A 79 10.62 9.89 -1.80
N THR A 80 9.83 10.58 -0.98
CA THR A 80 10.29 11.27 0.21
C THR A 80 10.84 10.27 1.26
N LEU A 81 11.60 10.78 2.23
CA LEU A 81 12.14 9.92 3.31
C LEU A 81 11.00 9.26 4.11
N GLU A 82 9.94 10.00 4.40
CA GLU A 82 8.78 9.49 5.14
C GLU A 82 8.08 8.36 4.38
N GLU A 83 7.87 8.51 3.06
CA GLU A 83 7.26 7.48 2.22
C GLU A 83 8.10 6.20 2.18
N LYS A 84 9.43 6.33 2.11
CA LYS A 84 10.35 5.19 2.17
C LYS A 84 10.25 4.46 3.51
N GLU A 85 10.25 5.20 4.62
CA GLU A 85 10.10 4.63 5.96
C GLU A 85 8.73 3.96 6.12
N TRP A 86 7.67 4.59 5.64
CA TRP A 86 6.32 4.02 5.61
C TRP A 86 6.28 2.73 4.81
N GLY A 87 6.90 2.71 3.62
CA GLY A 87 7.02 1.52 2.77
C GLY A 87 7.74 0.38 3.49
N LEU A 88 8.82 0.66 4.22
CA LEU A 88 9.53 -0.33 5.03
C LEU A 88 8.66 -0.87 6.19
N ARG A 89 7.91 0.02 6.85
CA ARG A 89 6.96 -0.33 7.91
C ARG A 89 5.87 -1.25 7.40
N MET A 90 5.27 -0.92 6.26
CA MET A 90 4.22 -1.71 5.61
C MET A 90 4.75 -3.04 5.09
N LYS A 91 5.96 -3.07 4.54
CA LYS A 91 6.64 -4.30 4.15
C LYS A 91 6.82 -5.24 5.35
N LYS A 92 7.29 -4.73 6.49
CA LYS A 92 7.39 -5.51 7.75
C LYS A 92 6.03 -6.01 8.22
N ARG A 93 5.00 -5.16 8.15
CA ARG A 93 3.62 -5.55 8.52
C ARG A 93 3.10 -6.68 7.63
N ARG A 94 3.33 -6.60 6.32
CA ARG A 94 2.98 -7.65 5.36
C ARG A 94 3.72 -8.94 5.63
N GLN A 95 5.02 -8.87 5.93
CA GLN A 95 5.81 -10.06 6.27
C GLN A 95 5.24 -10.80 7.49
N ILE A 96 4.78 -10.07 8.50
CA ILE A 96 4.14 -10.67 9.69
C ILE A 96 2.78 -11.26 9.32
N LEU A 97 1.96 -10.55 8.54
CA LEU A 97 0.64 -11.04 8.14
C LEU A 97 0.70 -12.29 7.26
N VAL A 98 1.69 -12.39 6.37
CA VAL A 98 1.87 -13.52 5.46
C VAL A 98 2.69 -14.64 6.10
N GLY A 99 3.67 -14.30 6.93
CA GLY A 99 4.57 -15.25 7.58
C GLY A 99 4.00 -15.89 8.85
N ASP A 100 3.20 -15.15 9.63
CA ASP A 100 2.57 -15.65 10.85
C ASP A 100 1.11 -16.00 10.61
N GLY A 101 0.87 -17.19 10.08
CA GLY A 101 -0.42 -17.86 10.19
C GLY A 101 -0.86 -18.17 11.64
N ASP A 102 -0.01 -17.94 12.65
CA ASP A 102 -0.27 -18.37 14.04
C ASP A 102 0.12 -17.42 15.20
N ASN A 103 0.77 -16.25 15.00
CA ASN A 103 1.28 -15.43 16.14
C ASN A 103 1.01 -13.90 16.06
N SER A 104 -0.15 -13.47 15.58
CA SER A 104 -0.44 -12.05 15.28
C SER A 104 -0.84 -11.13 16.47
N ALA A 105 -0.60 -11.51 17.73
CA ALA A 105 -1.23 -10.84 18.89
C ALA A 105 -0.43 -9.74 19.62
N GLU A 106 0.86 -9.51 19.37
CA GLU A 106 1.68 -8.71 20.30
C GLU A 106 2.07 -7.27 19.88
N ILE A 107 1.80 -6.82 18.65
CA ILE A 107 2.50 -5.61 18.14
C ILE A 107 1.77 -4.28 18.44
N ASP A 108 0.48 -4.30 18.81
CA ASP A 108 -0.27 -3.05 19.05
C ASP A 108 0.00 -2.38 20.41
N ALA A 109 0.73 -3.03 21.32
CA ALA A 109 1.02 -2.51 22.66
C ALA A 109 2.33 -1.67 22.75
N GLY A 110 3.13 -1.60 21.67
CA GLY A 110 4.46 -0.97 21.68
C GLY A 110 4.45 0.55 21.58
N VAL A 111 3.47 1.15 20.90
CA VAL A 111 3.42 2.60 20.66
C VAL A 111 3.03 3.37 21.93
N ALA A 112 2.24 2.76 22.84
CA ALA A 112 1.83 3.39 24.09
C ALA A 112 2.91 3.39 25.20
N LYS A 113 4.01 2.62 25.05
CA LYS A 113 5.00 2.42 26.14
C LYS A 113 6.24 3.31 26.06
N ILE A 114 6.46 4.02 24.95
CA ILE A 114 7.64 4.90 24.78
C ILE A 114 7.55 6.16 25.67
N SER A 115 6.37 6.53 26.15
CA SER A 115 6.17 7.71 27.02
C SER A 115 6.44 7.47 28.52
N ARG A 116 6.68 6.22 28.97
CA ARG A 116 6.90 5.92 30.40
C ARG A 116 8.06 4.96 30.62
N ARG A 117 9.29 5.48 30.64
CA ARG A 117 10.39 4.92 31.46
C ARG A 117 11.57 5.90 31.52
N LYS A 118 11.51 6.78 32.53
CA LYS A 118 12.69 7.34 33.22
C LYS A 118 13.00 6.39 34.39
N THR A 119 14.31 6.19 34.65
CA THR A 119 14.94 5.56 35.85
C THR A 119 14.62 4.07 36.04
N ASP A 120 15.50 3.16 36.42
CA ASP A 120 16.83 3.21 37.01
C ASP A 120 17.49 1.81 36.84
N THR A 121 18.82 1.78 36.84
CA THR A 121 19.74 0.73 37.32
C THR A 121 19.36 -0.77 37.20
N SER A 122 20.21 -1.56 36.53
CA SER A 122 20.79 -2.81 37.10
C SER A 122 21.87 -3.46 36.24
N GLN A 123 23.03 -3.67 36.86
CA GLN A 123 24.09 -4.60 36.43
C GLN A 123 23.68 -6.07 36.64
N LYS A 124 24.48 -6.96 36.00
CA LYS A 124 24.74 -8.40 36.26
C LYS A 124 23.97 -9.48 35.45
N GLN A 125 24.65 -9.91 34.37
CA GLN A 125 25.21 -11.26 34.10
C GLN A 125 24.39 -12.55 34.45
N ARG A 126 23.99 -13.26 33.38
CA ARG A 126 24.18 -14.70 32.98
C ARG A 126 24.58 -15.76 34.05
N PRO A 127 24.24 -17.08 33.91
CA PRO A 127 24.54 -17.90 32.71
C PRO A 127 23.62 -19.13 32.40
N LEU A 128 24.15 -20.00 31.52
CA LEU A 128 23.60 -21.08 30.68
C LEU A 128 23.35 -22.44 31.36
N ALA A 129 22.41 -23.24 30.81
CA ALA A 129 22.40 -24.72 30.65
C ALA A 129 21.11 -25.10 29.88
N GLY A 130 21.00 -25.99 28.88
CA GLY A 130 21.82 -27.10 28.43
C GLY A 130 21.18 -28.44 28.83
N THR A 131 20.21 -28.99 28.06
CA THR A 131 19.85 -30.44 28.05
C THR A 131 19.08 -30.86 26.79
N SER A 132 19.08 -32.17 26.54
CA SER A 132 19.07 -32.86 25.25
C SER A 132 17.74 -33.56 24.91
N LYS A 133 17.46 -33.66 23.60
CA LYS A 133 16.75 -34.71 22.82
C LYS A 133 15.65 -35.55 23.50
N PHE A 134 14.47 -35.60 22.86
CA PHE A 134 13.69 -36.85 22.76
C PHE A 134 12.80 -36.87 21.51
N ILE A 135 13.14 -37.74 20.54
CA ILE A 135 12.33 -38.08 19.36
C ILE A 135 11.36 -39.18 19.79
N LYS A 136 10.04 -38.92 19.77
CA LYS A 136 9.01 -39.93 20.07
C LYS A 136 8.33 -40.37 18.77
N LYS A 137 8.59 -41.61 18.35
CA LYS A 137 7.89 -42.33 17.28
C LYS A 137 6.40 -42.45 17.64
N ARG A 138 5.49 -42.21 16.69
CA ARG A 138 4.04 -42.44 16.84
C ARG A 138 3.68 -43.83 16.31
N SER A 139 2.99 -44.62 17.12
CA SER A 139 2.25 -45.83 16.70
C SER A 139 0.75 -45.49 16.52
N PRO A 140 -0.02 -46.32 15.80
CA PRO A 140 -1.33 -45.93 15.27
C PRO A 140 -2.51 -46.60 16.00
N VAL A 141 -3.14 -45.87 16.92
CA VAL A 141 -4.49 -46.11 17.48
C VAL A 141 -4.92 -44.73 18.02
N ASP A 142 -6.03 -44.08 17.64
CA ASP A 142 -7.38 -44.31 18.15
C ASP A 142 -8.38 -43.40 17.40
N LYS A 143 -9.43 -43.98 16.80
CA LYS A 143 -10.53 -43.22 16.15
C LYS A 143 -11.50 -42.56 17.17
N ALA A 144 -11.30 -42.75 18.46
CA ALA A 144 -12.10 -42.12 19.52
C ALA A 144 -11.64 -40.69 19.89
N SER A 145 -10.40 -40.30 19.59
CA SER A 145 -9.87 -38.96 19.90
C SER A 145 -10.42 -37.85 19.01
N SER A 146 -10.97 -38.20 17.84
CA SER A 146 -11.52 -37.25 16.85
C SER A 146 -12.74 -36.48 17.35
N SER A 147 -13.61 -37.11 18.15
CA SER A 147 -14.85 -36.46 18.61
C SER A 147 -14.60 -35.49 19.78
N ILE A 148 -13.68 -35.83 20.68
CA ILE A 148 -13.27 -34.95 21.79
C ILE A 148 -12.43 -33.77 21.28
N SER A 149 -11.58 -33.99 20.27
CA SER A 149 -10.80 -32.91 19.67
C SER A 149 -11.67 -31.88 18.95
N LYS A 150 -12.75 -32.31 18.27
CA LYS A 150 -13.70 -31.42 17.60
C LYS A 150 -14.49 -30.56 18.59
N LEU A 151 -15.00 -31.15 19.67
CA LEU A 151 -15.70 -30.40 20.73
C LEU A 151 -14.80 -29.35 21.39
N ASN A 152 -13.53 -29.69 21.66
CA ASN A 152 -12.58 -28.72 22.21
C ASN A 152 -12.23 -27.59 21.22
N GLN A 153 -12.19 -27.89 19.92
CA GLN A 153 -11.90 -26.91 18.87
C GLN A 153 -13.07 -25.93 18.66
N ASP A 154 -14.31 -26.42 18.74
CA ASP A 154 -15.52 -25.60 18.68
C ASP A 154 -15.64 -24.66 19.88
N GLN A 155 -15.37 -25.16 21.09
CA GLN A 155 -15.35 -24.34 22.31
C GLN A 155 -14.26 -23.26 22.29
N LEU A 156 -13.08 -23.58 21.75
CA LEU A 156 -12.01 -22.60 21.52
C LEU A 156 -12.41 -21.57 20.46
N SER A 157 -13.16 -21.97 19.43
CA SER A 157 -13.67 -21.06 18.40
C SER A 157 -14.71 -20.08 18.95
N GLU A 158 -15.58 -20.55 19.85
CA GLU A 158 -16.65 -19.77 20.46
C GLU A 158 -16.09 -18.79 21.50
N ALA A 159 -15.15 -19.24 22.34
CA ALA A 159 -14.43 -18.37 23.27
C ALA A 159 -13.64 -17.25 22.55
N ARG A 160 -13.06 -17.56 21.37
CA ARG A 160 -12.41 -16.54 20.51
C ARG A 160 -13.43 -15.56 19.94
N ARG A 161 -14.58 -16.03 19.43
CA ARG A 161 -15.69 -15.18 18.95
C ARG A 161 -16.21 -14.24 20.03
N LEU A 162 -16.42 -14.73 21.25
CA LEU A 162 -16.89 -13.93 22.38
C LEU A 162 -15.88 -12.85 22.80
N ARG A 163 -14.57 -13.14 22.76
CA ARG A 163 -13.53 -12.12 22.98
C ARG A 163 -13.53 -11.03 21.92
N ILE A 164 -13.78 -11.38 20.66
CA ILE A 164 -13.87 -10.41 19.56
C ILE A 164 -15.11 -9.53 19.75
N ILE A 165 -16.27 -10.12 20.04
CA ILE A 165 -17.53 -9.38 20.27
C ILE A 165 -17.39 -8.40 21.44
N ASN A 166 -16.82 -8.84 22.58
CA ASN A 166 -16.59 -7.97 23.73
C ASN A 166 -15.59 -6.84 23.43
N ARG A 167 -14.58 -7.10 22.58
CA ARG A 167 -13.65 -6.05 22.11
C ARG A 167 -14.29 -5.04 21.18
N LEU A 168 -15.28 -5.43 20.39
CA LEU A 168 -16.01 -4.52 19.51
C LEU A 168 -17.04 -3.69 20.27
N ARG A 169 -17.67 -4.28 21.30
CA ARG A 169 -18.68 -3.60 22.13
C ARG A 169 -18.10 -2.50 23.04
N ALA A 170 -16.81 -2.58 23.37
CA ALA A 170 -16.12 -1.61 24.21
C ALA A 170 -15.41 -0.48 23.41
N LYS A 171 -15.50 -0.49 22.08
CA LYS A 171 -14.99 0.61 21.26
C LYS A 171 -16.10 1.63 21.09
N GLU A 172 -15.79 2.90 21.35
CA GLU A 172 -16.68 3.99 20.98
C GLU A 172 -16.91 3.95 19.46
N PRO A 173 -18.13 4.26 18.99
CA PRO A 173 -18.43 4.32 17.56
C PRO A 173 -17.44 5.27 16.89
N THR A 174 -16.91 4.86 15.74
CA THR A 174 -16.01 5.69 14.94
C THR A 174 -16.68 7.06 14.75
N PRO A 175 -16.05 8.17 15.15
CA PRO A 175 -16.63 9.48 14.97
C PRO A 175 -16.90 9.70 13.48
N GLU A 176 -18.02 10.35 13.17
CA GLU A 176 -18.32 10.72 11.79
C GLU A 176 -17.22 11.63 11.24
N PRO A 177 -16.87 11.52 9.94
CA PRO A 177 -15.85 12.37 9.35
C PRO A 177 -16.28 13.84 9.46
N GLU A 178 -15.38 14.67 9.96
CA GLU A 178 -15.58 16.12 10.02
C GLU A 178 -15.86 16.67 8.61
N ASP A 179 -16.99 17.36 8.45
CA ASP A 179 -17.36 18.04 7.22
C ASP A 179 -16.44 19.27 7.04
N PHE A 180 -15.34 19.08 6.30
CA PHE A 180 -14.37 20.15 5.97
C PHE A 180 -14.95 21.34 5.17
N ARG A 181 -16.26 21.39 4.94
CA ARG A 181 -16.96 22.43 4.17
C ARG A 181 -17.42 23.63 5.01
N THR A 182 -17.40 23.54 6.34
CA THR A 182 -17.90 24.61 7.23
C THR A 182 -16.83 25.61 7.66
N HIS A 183 -15.57 25.41 7.27
CA HIS A 183 -14.43 26.27 7.64
C HIS A 183 -13.74 26.91 6.43
N LEU A 184 -14.52 27.54 5.55
CA LEU A 184 -14.01 28.54 4.60
C LEU A 184 -14.49 29.93 5.07
N PRO A 185 -13.59 30.88 5.35
CA PRO A 185 -13.95 32.28 5.57
C PRO A 185 -14.50 32.95 4.31
#